data_AF-A0A915EDG8-F1
#
_entry.id   AF-A0A915EDG8-F1
#
_cell.length_a   1.000
_cell.length_b   1.000
_cell.length_c   1.000
_cell.angle_alpha   90.00
_cell.angle_beta   90.00
_cell.angle_gamma   90.00
#
_symmetry.space_group_name_H-M   'P 1'
#
loop_
_entity.id
_entity.type
_entity.pdbx_description
1 polymer ?
#
loop_
_entity_poly.entity_id
_entity_poly.type
_entity_poly.pdbx_seq_one_letter_code
_entity_poly.pdbx_strand_id
1 'polypeptide(L)'
;MIMVLVTGASGYLGAHCVQQLLKHGYSVRGTVRNAENDSEGKLELVEADLNKADSWTSAVEGCQYVFHVASPFPIVADENIVKTAIEGTLNVLKACASSTTVKKVVMTSSCAAINEGHEDENRVFSEEDWCEVDSKKVLPYARSKAEAEKAAWNFVNNLKDQRKEESTCQGCSKDKLPWKSTKERTNLKSATRKDLPMN
;
A
#
# COMPACT_ATOMS: atom_id res chain seq x y z
N MET A 1 0.86 -23.16 6.46
CA MET A 1 1.95 -22.16 6.45
C MET A 1 1.34 -20.84 6.01
N ILE A 2 1.65 -19.72 6.67
CA ILE A 2 1.05 -18.42 6.32
C ILE A 2 1.94 -17.74 5.28
N MET A 3 1.36 -17.43 4.13
CA MET A 3 1.99 -16.71 3.02
C MET A 3 1.66 -15.21 3.10
N VAL A 4 2.69 -14.37 3.03
CA VAL A 4 2.59 -12.92 3.05
C VAL A 4 3.17 -12.34 1.76
N LEU A 5 2.36 -11.60 1.01
CA LEU A 5 2.82 -10.85 -0.15
C LEU A 5 3.46 -9.53 0.31
N VAL A 6 4.66 -9.22 -0.16
CA VAL A 6 5.30 -7.91 0.00
C VAL A 6 5.54 -7.34 -1.39
N THR A 7 4.81 -6.28 -1.75
CA THR A 7 5.00 -5.65 -3.06
C THR A 7 6.24 -4.76 -3.04
N GLY A 8 7.08 -4.81 -4.08
CA GLY A 8 8.31 -4.00 -4.13
C GLY A 8 9.37 -4.51 -3.15
N ALA A 9 9.54 -5.83 -3.08
CA ALA A 9 10.44 -6.52 -2.15
C ALA A 9 11.91 -6.14 -2.33
N SER A 10 12.33 -5.71 -3.51
CA SER A 10 13.68 -5.22 -3.78
C SER A 10 13.92 -3.76 -3.35
N GLY A 11 12.88 -3.03 -2.96
CA GLY A 11 13.01 -1.68 -2.43
C GLY A 11 13.50 -1.67 -0.98
N TYR A 12 14.03 -0.55 -0.52
CA TYR A 12 14.59 -0.41 0.84
C TYR A 12 13.60 -0.86 1.94
N LEU A 13 12.40 -0.27 1.99
CA LEU A 13 11.38 -0.65 2.97
C LEU A 13 10.87 -2.08 2.74
N GLY A 14 10.67 -2.49 1.48
CA GLY A 14 10.21 -3.83 1.13
C GLY A 14 11.16 -4.92 1.62
N ALA A 15 12.47 -4.75 1.42
CA ALA A 15 13.49 -5.69 1.88
C ALA A 15 13.50 -5.83 3.41
N HIS A 16 13.34 -4.72 4.14
CA HIS A 16 13.21 -4.78 5.59
C HIS A 16 11.93 -5.51 6.04
N CYS A 17 10.79 -5.27 5.37
CA CYS A 17 9.57 -6.03 5.63
C CYS A 17 9.75 -7.53 5.39
N VAL A 18 10.37 -7.91 4.26
CA VAL A 18 10.68 -9.31 3.93
C VAL A 18 11.53 -9.95 5.03
N GLN A 19 12.64 -9.30 5.43
CA GLN A 19 13.53 -9.81 6.47
C GLN A 19 12.80 -10.01 7.80
N GLN A 20 11.98 -9.04 8.23
CA GLN A 20 11.23 -9.16 9.48
C GLN A 20 10.20 -10.30 9.42
N LEU A 21 9.48 -10.44 8.32
CA LEU A 21 8.50 -11.52 8.14
C LEU A 21 9.16 -12.90 8.17
N LEU A 22 10.28 -13.07 7.45
CA LEU A 22 11.05 -14.32 7.45
C LEU A 22 11.59 -14.65 8.85
N LYS A 23 12.10 -13.66 9.57
CA LYS A 23 12.59 -13.82 10.96
C LYS A 23 11.50 -14.31 11.91
N HIS A 24 10.25 -13.90 11.69
CA HIS A 24 9.09 -14.34 12.48
C HIS A 24 8.47 -15.64 11.94
N GLY A 25 9.10 -16.29 10.96
CA GLY A 25 8.74 -17.63 10.49
C GLY A 25 7.67 -17.69 9.40
N TYR A 26 7.22 -16.55 8.87
CA TYR A 26 6.30 -16.47 7.74
C TYR A 26 6.99 -16.89 6.43
N SER A 27 6.19 -17.37 5.48
CA SER A 27 6.63 -17.45 4.08
C SER A 27 6.30 -16.15 3.39
N VAL A 28 7.22 -15.69 2.55
CA VAL A 28 7.13 -14.39 1.91
C VAL A 28 7.17 -14.56 0.40
N ARG A 29 6.15 -14.02 -0.26
CA ARG A 29 6.17 -13.77 -1.70
C ARG A 29 6.54 -12.31 -1.91
N GLY A 30 7.70 -12.05 -2.49
CA GLY A 30 8.15 -10.70 -2.80
C GLY A 30 7.89 -10.36 -4.26
N THR A 31 7.30 -9.20 -4.56
CA THR A 31 7.22 -8.75 -5.96
C THR A 31 8.41 -7.88 -6.35
N VAL A 32 8.93 -8.13 -7.55
CA VAL A 32 9.96 -7.33 -8.22
C VAL A 32 9.52 -7.06 -9.67
N ARG A 33 10.12 -6.07 -10.33
CA ARG A 33 9.73 -5.70 -11.71
C ARG A 33 10.23 -6.68 -12.77
N ASN A 34 11.39 -7.28 -12.52
CA ASN A 34 11.98 -8.33 -13.33
C ASN A 34 12.40 -9.43 -12.37
N ALA A 35 11.78 -10.59 -12.47
CA ALA A 35 12.18 -11.78 -11.72
C ALA A 35 12.67 -12.83 -12.71
N GLU A 36 13.88 -13.34 -12.49
CA GLU A 36 14.15 -14.73 -12.84
C GLU A 36 13.59 -15.50 -11.65
N ASN A 37 12.51 -16.29 -11.83
CA ASN A 37 11.80 -16.94 -10.73
C ASN A 37 12.79 -17.60 -9.75
N ASP A 38 13.01 -16.94 -8.62
CA ASP A 38 14.01 -17.33 -7.64
C ASP A 38 13.30 -17.57 -6.32
N SER A 39 13.51 -18.77 -5.79
CA SER A 39 12.91 -19.23 -4.55
C SER A 39 14.00 -19.78 -3.67
N GLU A 40 14.23 -19.13 -2.53
CA GLU A 40 15.20 -19.56 -1.54
C GLU A 40 14.51 -19.74 -0.18
N GLY A 41 14.45 -20.99 0.27
CA GLY A 41 13.85 -21.34 1.55
C GLY A 41 12.37 -20.94 1.65
N LYS A 42 12.09 -19.88 2.41
CA LYS A 42 10.73 -19.35 2.65
C LYS A 42 10.41 -18.09 1.84
N LEU A 43 11.34 -17.63 1.01
CA LEU A 43 11.17 -16.49 0.12
C LEU A 43 10.97 -16.99 -1.31
N GLU A 44 9.94 -16.49 -1.96
CA GLU A 44 9.77 -16.60 -3.41
C GLU A 44 9.66 -15.20 -4.02
N LEU A 45 10.35 -14.97 -5.14
CA LEU A 45 10.25 -13.73 -5.90
C LEU A 45 9.39 -13.97 -7.14
N VAL A 46 8.40 -13.11 -7.32
CA VAL A 46 7.50 -13.12 -8.49
C VAL A 46 7.55 -11.78 -9.21
N GLU A 47 7.38 -11.81 -10.52
CA GLU A 47 7.26 -10.59 -11.31
C GLU A 47 5.88 -9.95 -11.13
N ALA A 48 5.85 -8.67 -10.78
CA ALA A 48 4.63 -7.86 -10.87
C ALA A 48 4.96 -6.37 -11.13
N ASP A 49 4.10 -5.71 -11.90
CA ASP A 49 4.25 -4.30 -12.27
C ASP A 49 2.98 -3.54 -11.91
N LEU A 50 3.14 -2.37 -11.28
CA LEU A 50 2.03 -1.48 -10.92
C LEU A 50 1.19 -1.08 -12.14
N ASN A 51 1.80 -1.03 -13.33
CA ASN A 51 1.14 -0.68 -14.58
C ASN A 51 0.47 -1.89 -15.28
N LYS A 52 0.67 -3.12 -14.79
CA LYS A 52 0.11 -4.34 -15.38
C LYS A 52 -0.88 -4.99 -14.42
N ALA A 53 -2.17 -4.65 -14.56
CA ALA A 53 -3.23 -5.14 -13.68
C ALA A 53 -3.25 -6.68 -13.54
N ASP A 54 -3.05 -7.40 -14.65
CA ASP A 54 -3.12 -8.85 -14.69
C ASP A 54 -2.00 -9.56 -13.92
N SER A 55 -0.89 -8.85 -13.64
CA SER A 55 0.23 -9.40 -12.86
C SER A 55 -0.10 -9.59 -11.37
N TRP A 56 -1.14 -8.94 -10.87
CA TRP A 56 -1.46 -8.93 -9.44
C TRP A 56 -2.31 -10.13 -8.99
N THR A 57 -3.12 -10.69 -9.87
CA THR A 57 -3.97 -11.85 -9.53
C THR A 57 -3.13 -13.05 -9.13
N SER A 58 -2.11 -13.40 -9.92
CA SER A 58 -1.17 -14.48 -9.63
C SER A 58 -0.28 -14.15 -8.42
N ALA A 59 0.18 -12.89 -8.31
CA ALA A 59 1.00 -12.47 -7.17
C ALA A 59 0.24 -12.62 -5.83
N VAL A 60 -1.05 -12.32 -5.81
CA VAL A 60 -1.90 -12.39 -4.60
C VAL A 60 -2.39 -13.80 -4.29
N GLU A 61 -2.38 -14.71 -5.26
CA GLU A 61 -2.94 -16.05 -5.11
C GLU A 61 -2.33 -16.82 -3.92
N GLY A 62 -3.19 -17.36 -3.06
CA GLY A 62 -2.78 -18.13 -1.88
C GLY A 62 -2.16 -17.29 -0.74
N CYS A 63 -2.09 -15.96 -0.85
CA CYS A 63 -1.59 -15.09 0.21
C CYS A 63 -2.66 -14.76 1.25
N GLN A 64 -2.31 -14.80 2.54
CA GLN A 64 -3.23 -14.42 3.63
C GLN A 64 -3.12 -12.96 4.01
N TYR A 65 -1.92 -12.38 3.87
CA TYR A 65 -1.64 -11.00 4.22
C TYR A 65 -0.88 -10.32 3.10
N VAL A 66 -1.11 -9.02 2.90
CA VAL A 66 -0.45 -8.24 1.86
C VAL A 66 0.12 -6.96 2.46
N PHE A 67 1.40 -6.73 2.25
CA PHE A 67 2.10 -5.48 2.53
C PHE A 67 2.31 -4.77 1.19
N HIS A 68 1.46 -3.79 0.91
CA HIS A 68 1.61 -2.96 -0.27
C HIS A 68 2.62 -1.85 0.02
N VAL A 69 3.88 -2.08 -0.38
CA VAL A 69 5.01 -1.15 -0.19
C VAL A 69 5.44 -0.53 -1.52
N ALA A 70 5.26 -1.26 -2.63
CA ALA A 70 5.56 -0.80 -3.98
C ALA A 70 4.87 0.54 -4.29
N SER A 71 5.66 1.51 -4.72
CA SER A 71 5.20 2.81 -5.17
C SER A 71 6.21 3.35 -6.18
N PRO A 72 5.77 4.11 -7.20
CA PRO A 72 6.71 4.67 -8.15
C PRO A 72 7.64 5.66 -7.44
N PHE A 73 8.95 5.52 -7.67
CA PHE A 73 9.98 6.40 -7.14
C PHE A 73 11.06 6.63 -8.20
N PRO A 74 10.76 7.38 -9.26
CA PRO A 74 11.73 7.73 -10.29
C PRO A 74 12.74 8.75 -9.75
N ILE A 75 13.92 8.83 -10.39
CA ILE A 75 14.95 9.84 -10.07
C ILE A 75 14.40 11.25 -10.27
N VAL A 76 13.55 11.44 -11.28
CA VAL A 76 12.81 12.68 -11.53
C VAL A 76 11.32 12.35 -11.54
N ALA A 77 10.57 12.94 -10.62
CA ALA A 77 9.13 12.76 -10.55
C ALA A 77 8.44 13.79 -11.45
N ASP A 78 7.73 13.31 -12.47
CA ASP A 78 6.80 14.09 -13.28
C ASP A 78 5.35 13.83 -12.83
N GLU A 79 4.37 14.48 -13.45
CA GLU A 79 2.95 14.27 -13.11
C GLU A 79 2.46 12.83 -13.39
N ASN A 80 3.15 12.06 -14.25
CA ASN A 80 2.75 10.68 -14.53
C ASN A 80 2.88 9.78 -13.31
N ILE A 81 3.75 10.14 -12.35
CA ILE A 81 3.91 9.41 -11.09
C ILE A 81 2.60 9.33 -10.29
N VAL A 82 1.77 10.36 -10.37
CA VAL A 82 0.48 10.43 -9.66
C VAL A 82 -0.46 9.37 -10.21
N LYS A 83 -0.59 9.30 -11.54
CA LYS A 83 -1.41 8.30 -12.21
C LYS A 83 -0.93 6.87 -11.89
N THR A 84 0.36 6.60 -12.05
CA THR A 84 0.93 5.27 -11.75
C THR A 84 0.75 4.89 -10.28
N ALA A 85 0.87 5.83 -9.34
CA ALA A 85 0.67 5.54 -7.92
C ALA A 85 -0.79 5.18 -7.61
N ILE A 86 -1.75 5.94 -8.16
CA ILE A 86 -3.18 5.68 -8.00
C ILE A 86 -3.56 4.34 -8.63
N GLU A 87 -3.25 4.16 -9.92
CA GLU A 87 -3.62 2.96 -10.67
C GLU A 87 -2.96 1.71 -10.11
N GLY A 88 -1.66 1.80 -9.77
CA GLY A 88 -0.92 0.71 -9.15
C GLY A 88 -1.51 0.27 -7.82
N THR A 89 -1.86 1.24 -6.96
CA THR A 89 -2.52 0.97 -5.67
C THR A 89 -3.86 0.28 -5.89
N LEU A 90 -4.68 0.79 -6.80
CA LEU A 90 -5.99 0.21 -7.11
C LEU A 90 -5.88 -1.18 -7.74
N ASN A 91 -4.88 -1.45 -8.57
CA ASN A 91 -4.65 -2.76 -9.18
C ASN A 91 -4.38 -3.82 -8.10
N VAL A 92 -3.49 -3.51 -7.15
CA VAL A 92 -3.20 -4.40 -6.01
C VAL A 92 -4.45 -4.61 -5.16
N LEU A 93 -5.15 -3.54 -4.78
CA LEU A 93 -6.34 -3.63 -3.94
C LEU A 93 -7.49 -4.40 -4.59
N LYS A 94 -7.71 -4.23 -5.90
CA LYS A 94 -8.68 -5.01 -6.68
C LYS A 94 -8.33 -6.50 -6.71
N ALA A 95 -7.07 -6.85 -6.97
CA ALA A 95 -6.63 -8.25 -6.94
C ALA A 95 -6.83 -8.87 -5.55
N CYS A 96 -6.50 -8.12 -4.48
CA CYS A 96 -6.71 -8.56 -3.12
C CYS A 96 -8.20 -8.70 -2.77
N ALA A 97 -9.07 -7.78 -3.21
CA ALA A 97 -10.51 -7.82 -2.97
C ALA A 97 -11.22 -8.97 -3.72
N SER A 98 -10.67 -9.40 -4.86
CA SER A 98 -11.12 -10.57 -5.62
C SER A 98 -10.60 -11.89 -5.06
N SER A 99 -9.59 -11.86 -4.19
CA SER A 99 -9.03 -13.07 -3.56
C SER A 99 -9.93 -13.58 -2.43
N THR A 100 -10.06 -14.92 -2.35
CA THR A 100 -10.77 -15.60 -1.26
C THR A 100 -9.88 -15.87 -0.04
N THR A 101 -8.56 -15.70 -0.17
CA THR A 101 -7.58 -16.07 0.87
C THR A 101 -7.03 -14.88 1.64
N VAL A 102 -7.02 -13.68 1.02
CA VAL A 102 -6.49 -12.48 1.66
C VAL A 102 -7.39 -12.06 2.82
N LYS A 103 -6.77 -11.86 3.98
CA LYS A 103 -7.41 -11.46 5.23
C LYS A 103 -7.17 -10.00 5.58
N LYS A 104 -5.96 -9.49 5.32
CA LYS A 104 -5.60 -8.10 5.66
C LYS A 104 -4.60 -7.55 4.66
N VAL A 105 -4.80 -6.30 4.29
CA VAL A 105 -3.85 -5.50 3.52
C VAL A 105 -3.33 -4.36 4.39
N VAL A 106 -2.03 -4.17 4.39
CA VAL A 106 -1.33 -3.03 5.00
C VAL A 106 -0.71 -2.23 3.87
N MET A 107 -1.11 -0.98 3.72
CA MET A 107 -0.55 -0.07 2.72
C MET A 107 0.47 0.85 3.36
N THR A 108 1.64 0.98 2.74
CA THR A 108 2.69 1.91 3.20
C THR A 108 2.48 3.28 2.56
N SER A 109 2.03 4.25 3.37
CA SER A 109 1.92 5.64 2.96
C SER A 109 3.18 6.45 3.35
N SER A 110 3.09 7.77 3.35
CA SER A 110 4.16 8.71 3.71
C SER A 110 3.57 9.90 4.48
N CYS A 111 4.37 10.53 5.33
CA CYS A 111 4.00 11.83 5.92
C CYS A 111 3.68 12.88 4.84
N ALA A 112 4.27 12.76 3.65
CA ALA A 112 3.98 13.63 2.49
C ALA A 112 2.51 13.57 2.01
N ALA A 113 1.76 12.52 2.39
CA ALA A 113 0.32 12.44 2.15
C ALA A 113 -0.50 13.31 3.13
N ILE A 114 0.16 13.92 4.12
CA ILE A 114 -0.43 14.69 5.22
C ILE A 114 0.07 16.13 5.24
N ASN A 115 1.37 16.32 5.45
CA ASN A 115 1.92 17.60 5.92
C ASN A 115 2.32 18.58 4.81
N GLU A 116 2.21 18.16 3.56
CA GLU A 116 2.64 18.94 2.39
C GLU A 116 1.56 19.95 1.95
N GLY A 117 2.01 21.11 1.47
CA GLY A 117 1.15 22.15 0.89
C GLY A 117 0.47 23.10 1.88
N HIS A 118 0.54 22.82 3.19
CA HIS A 118 -0.03 23.65 4.26
C HIS A 118 0.70 25.00 4.40
N GLU A 119 -0.01 26.03 4.88
CA GLU A 119 0.61 27.33 5.18
C GLU A 119 1.54 27.26 6.40
N ASP A 120 1.06 26.63 7.48
CA ASP A 120 1.87 26.31 8.66
C ASP A 120 2.37 24.87 8.59
N GLU A 121 3.60 24.72 8.12
CA GLU A 121 4.29 23.43 8.02
C GLU A 121 4.72 22.87 9.39
N ASN A 122 4.69 23.68 10.46
CA ASN A 122 5.12 23.28 11.80
C ASN A 122 3.96 22.89 12.73
N ARG A 123 2.72 22.94 12.25
CA ARG A 123 1.57 22.53 13.06
C ARG A 123 1.60 21.04 13.36
N VAL A 124 0.87 20.65 14.41
CA VAL A 124 0.66 19.23 14.71
C VAL A 124 -0.36 18.67 13.71
N PHE A 125 0.01 17.58 13.06
CA PHE A 125 -0.85 16.85 12.12
C PHE A 125 -1.39 15.57 12.77
N SER A 126 -2.57 15.16 12.31
CA SER A 126 -3.33 13.99 12.76
C SER A 126 -3.70 13.09 11.58
N GLU A 127 -4.38 11.98 11.88
CA GLU A 127 -4.90 11.06 10.86
C GLU A 127 -6.05 11.65 10.03
N GLU A 128 -6.65 12.75 10.50
CA GLU A 128 -7.73 13.46 9.79
C GLU A 128 -7.18 14.40 8.71
N ASP A 129 -5.90 14.77 8.83
CA ASP A 129 -5.24 15.69 7.90
C ASP A 129 -4.83 15.02 6.58
N TRP A 130 -4.81 15.85 5.54
CA TRP A 130 -4.42 15.49 4.19
C TRP A 130 -3.53 16.57 3.58
N CYS A 131 -2.66 16.15 2.67
CA CYS A 131 -1.88 17.06 1.83
C CYS A 131 -2.80 17.99 1.02
N GLU A 132 -2.45 19.28 0.98
CA GLU A 132 -3.15 20.32 0.21
C GLU A 132 -2.69 20.27 -1.26
N VAL A 133 -3.16 19.24 -1.99
CA VAL A 133 -2.67 18.87 -3.33
C VAL A 133 -2.76 19.98 -4.39
N ASP A 134 -3.65 20.95 -4.20
CA ASP A 134 -3.85 22.12 -5.07
C ASP A 134 -2.84 23.25 -4.81
N SER A 135 -2.09 23.16 -3.71
CA SER A 135 -1.02 24.11 -3.40
C SER A 135 0.13 23.95 -4.40
N LYS A 136 0.58 25.09 -4.95
CA LYS A 136 1.72 25.14 -5.89
C LYS A 136 3.05 24.67 -5.28
N LYS A 137 3.11 24.54 -3.94
CA LYS A 137 4.27 24.05 -3.20
C LYS A 137 4.40 22.52 -3.27
N VAL A 138 3.31 21.81 -3.57
CA VAL A 138 3.27 20.34 -3.54
C VAL A 138 3.93 19.78 -4.78
N LEU A 139 5.01 19.03 -4.58
CA LEU A 139 5.70 18.31 -5.64
C LEU A 139 4.92 17.05 -6.08
N PRO A 140 5.12 16.57 -7.33
CA PRO A 140 4.40 15.41 -7.85
C PRO A 140 4.47 14.16 -6.96
N TYR A 141 5.60 13.92 -6.29
CA TYR A 141 5.76 12.82 -5.33
C TYR A 141 4.78 12.91 -4.16
N ALA A 142 4.71 14.05 -3.46
CA ALA A 142 3.79 14.25 -2.34
C ALA A 142 2.33 14.10 -2.79
N ARG A 143 1.98 14.72 -3.93
CA ARG A 143 0.66 14.57 -4.55
C ARG A 143 0.34 13.10 -4.84
N SER A 144 1.27 12.35 -5.40
CA SER A 144 1.08 10.92 -5.71
C SER A 144 0.77 10.09 -4.48
N LYS A 145 1.41 10.37 -3.33
CA LYS A 145 1.17 9.64 -2.08
C LYS A 145 -0.21 9.98 -1.52
N ALA A 146 -0.56 11.27 -1.52
CA ALA A 146 -1.85 11.75 -1.06
C ALA A 146 -3.00 11.17 -1.88
N GLU A 147 -2.93 11.28 -3.20
CA GLU A 147 -3.99 10.84 -4.11
C GLU A 147 -4.12 9.31 -4.17
N ALA A 148 -3.01 8.57 -4.16
CA ALA A 148 -3.06 7.11 -4.09
C ALA A 148 -3.70 6.62 -2.79
N GLU A 149 -3.41 7.28 -1.66
CA GLU A 149 -4.04 6.94 -0.39
C GLU A 149 -5.53 7.31 -0.35
N LYS A 150 -5.93 8.49 -0.85
CA LYS A 150 -7.35 8.84 -1.00
C LYS A 150 -8.09 7.81 -1.86
N ALA A 151 -7.51 7.41 -2.99
CA ALA A 151 -8.07 6.40 -3.89
C ALA A 151 -8.23 5.05 -3.19
N ALA A 152 -7.24 4.62 -2.39
CA ALA A 152 -7.32 3.39 -1.59
C ALA A 152 -8.48 3.43 -0.59
N TRP A 153 -8.63 4.51 0.16
CA TRP A 153 -9.73 4.67 1.12
C TRP A 153 -11.10 4.71 0.45
N ASN A 154 -11.22 5.45 -0.66
CA ASN A 154 -12.45 5.50 -1.45
C ASN A 154 -12.84 4.12 -1.97
N PHE A 155 -11.88 3.36 -2.49
CA PHE A 155 -12.11 1.98 -2.94
C PHE A 155 -12.64 1.09 -1.81
N VAL A 156 -11.99 1.12 -0.65
CA VAL A 156 -12.39 0.31 0.51
C VAL A 156 -13.76 0.70 1.04
N ASN A 157 -14.09 2.00 1.07
CA ASN A 157 -15.41 2.47 1.50
C ASN A 157 -16.50 2.03 0.53
N ASN A 158 -16.28 2.18 -0.78
CA ASN A 158 -17.23 1.76 -1.81
C ASN A 158 -17.49 0.24 -1.78
N LEU A 159 -16.44 -0.57 -1.52
CA LEU A 159 -16.61 -2.02 -1.34
C LEU A 159 -17.53 -2.37 -0.16
N LYS A 160 -17.47 -1.60 0.93
CA LYS A 160 -18.36 -1.82 2.08
C LYS A 160 -19.79 -1.48 1.72
N ASP A 161 -20.00 -0.40 0.98
CA ASP A 161 -21.36 0.08 0.68
C ASP A 161 -22.06 -0.84 -0.34
N GLN A 162 -21.37 -1.26 -1.40
CA GLN A 162 -21.90 -2.25 -2.35
C GLN A 162 -22.29 -3.56 -1.67
N ARG A 163 -21.48 -4.05 -0.73
CA ARG A 163 -21.78 -5.32 -0.03
C ARG A 163 -22.80 -5.17 1.09
N LYS A 164 -22.98 -3.96 1.66
CA LYS A 164 -24.13 -3.65 2.53
C LYS A 164 -25.41 -3.72 1.71
N GLU A 165 -25.44 -3.09 0.54
CA GLU A 165 -26.58 -3.12 -0.38
C GLU A 165 -26.91 -4.56 -0.83
N GLU A 166 -25.90 -5.36 -1.19
CA GLU A 166 -26.07 -6.80 -1.45
C GLU A 166 -26.61 -7.57 -0.23
N SER A 167 -26.14 -7.25 0.98
CA SER A 167 -26.60 -7.93 2.21
C SER A 167 -28.03 -7.55 2.65
N THR A 168 -28.53 -6.38 2.24
CA THR A 168 -29.93 -5.98 2.42
C THR A 168 -30.87 -6.70 1.44
N CYS A 169 -30.37 -7.22 0.32
CA CYS A 169 -31.09 -8.15 -0.54
C CYS A 169 -30.98 -9.60 0.01
N GLN A 170 -31.89 -9.92 0.92
CA GLN A 170 -32.29 -11.25 1.43
C GLN A 170 -31.31 -12.45 1.34
N GLY A 171 -30.90 -12.96 2.51
CA GLY A 171 -30.80 -14.42 2.74
C GLY A 171 -29.42 -15.08 2.70
N CYS A 172 -28.31 -14.36 2.54
CA CYS A 172 -26.97 -14.97 2.57
C CYS A 172 -26.26 -14.78 3.93
N SER A 173 -25.75 -15.89 4.47
CA SER A 173 -25.05 -16.05 5.76
C SER A 173 -24.06 -14.91 6.11
N LYS A 174 -24.11 -14.47 7.38
CA LYS A 174 -23.43 -13.29 7.95
C LYS A 174 -21.94 -13.46 8.31
N ASP A 175 -21.27 -14.53 7.87
CA ASP A 175 -19.88 -14.83 8.25
C ASP A 175 -18.84 -14.51 7.16
N LYS A 176 -18.86 -13.30 6.59
CA LYS A 176 -17.94 -12.93 5.48
C LYS A 176 -17.27 -11.56 5.61
N LEU A 177 -16.65 -11.28 6.76
CA LEU A 177 -15.68 -10.18 6.86
C LEU A 177 -14.28 -10.72 7.20
N PRO A 178 -13.34 -10.78 6.24
CA PRO A 178 -11.94 -10.89 6.60
C PRO A 178 -11.31 -9.51 6.88
N TRP A 179 -11.86 -8.41 6.32
CA TRP A 179 -11.18 -7.11 6.27
C TRP A 179 -11.87 -6.06 7.14
N LYS A 180 -11.23 -5.70 8.25
CA LYS A 180 -11.49 -4.43 8.96
C LYS A 180 -10.50 -3.39 8.42
N SER A 181 -11.01 -2.28 7.91
CA SER A 181 -10.15 -1.14 7.57
C SER A 181 -10.03 -0.23 8.79
N THR A 182 -8.85 -0.16 9.37
CA THR A 182 -8.51 0.86 10.38
C THR A 182 -7.51 1.78 9.73
N LYS A 183 -7.79 3.09 9.73
CA LYS A 183 -6.79 4.10 9.40
C LYS A 183 -5.93 4.21 10.65
N GLU A 184 -4.81 3.51 10.67
CA GLU A 184 -3.78 3.66 11.71
C GLU A 184 -2.57 4.25 10.98
N ARG A 185 -2.37 5.56 11.12
CA ARG A 185 -1.13 6.21 10.69
C ARG A 185 -0.33 6.43 11.96
N THR A 186 0.69 5.60 12.18
CA THR A 186 1.58 5.76 13.34
C THR A 186 2.09 7.19 13.40
N ASN A 187 1.79 7.87 14.50
CA ASN A 187 2.38 9.14 14.88
C ASN A 187 3.90 8.97 14.96
N LEU A 188 4.59 9.17 13.83
CA LEU A 188 5.98 9.55 13.84
C LEU A 188 6.01 10.93 14.49
N LYS A 189 6.10 10.98 15.82
CA LYS A 189 6.51 12.21 16.51
C LYS A 189 7.72 12.72 15.75
N SER A 190 7.57 13.89 15.13
CA SER A 190 8.52 14.58 14.28
C SER A 190 9.96 14.19 14.58
N ALA A 191 10.54 13.30 13.77
CA ALA A 191 11.99 13.25 13.64
C ALA A 191 12.34 14.53 12.90
N THR A 192 12.72 15.55 13.66
CA THR A 192 13.17 16.80 13.06
C THR A 192 14.50 16.53 12.37
N ARG A 193 14.86 17.35 11.38
CA ARG A 193 16.13 17.23 10.63
C ARG A 193 17.39 17.26 11.53
N LYS A 194 17.25 17.53 12.83
CA LYS A 194 18.31 17.47 13.85
C LYS A 194 18.58 16.05 14.38
N ASP A 195 17.70 15.09 14.12
CA ASP A 195 17.75 13.74 14.71
C ASP A 195 18.37 12.68 13.79
N LEU A 196 18.86 13.06 12.61
CA LEU A 196 19.61 12.17 11.71
C LEU A 196 21.11 12.39 11.92
N PRO A 197 21.91 11.35 12.26
CA PRO A 197 23.36 11.49 12.29
C PRO A 197 23.85 11.81 10.88
N MET A 198 24.58 12.93 10.75
CA MET A 198 25.32 13.24 9.53
C MET A 198 26.44 12.21 9.37
N ASN A 199 26.35 11.38 8.34
CA ASN A 199 27.50 10.75 7.71
C ASN A 199 27.62 11.32 6.29
#